data_AF-A0A7Z9MKT0-F1
#
_entry.id   AF-A0A7Z9MKT0-F1
#
_cell.length_a   1.000
_cell.length_b   1.000
_cell.length_c   1.000
_cell.angle_alpha   90.00
_cell.angle_beta   90.00
_cell.angle_gamma   90.00
#
_symmetry.space_group_name_H-M   'P 1'
#
loop_
_entity.id
_entity.type
_entity.pdbx_description
1 polymer ?
#
loop_
_entity_poly.entity_id
_entity_poly.type
_entity_poly.pdbx_seq_one_letter_code
_entity_poly.pdbx_strand_id
1 'polypeptide(L)'
;MNVFSVPATLDYQTLDEVLDAAGQVGVERMLFDARHVRWVDPSGMVALLVAGAVVKKQGGSPRLQLPDNSDVLGYLTRMGFFREAAGTFELLGQVPKRASRLSDVLLEITAIRANADVHAVIDDVQSRAGKVLTSRLGYPATSVVPFSVILSRLSQFEETG
;
A
#
# COMPACT_ATOMS: atom_id res chain seq x y z
N MET A 1 22.91 10.96 -10.34
CA MET A 1 21.44 10.96 -10.09
C MET A 1 20.86 9.89 -11.00
N ASN A 2 20.60 8.72 -10.45
CA ASN A 2 20.03 7.61 -11.19
C ASN A 2 18.52 7.80 -11.30
N VAL A 3 17.97 7.67 -12.50
CA VAL A 3 16.53 7.75 -12.73
C VAL A 3 16.03 6.36 -13.09
N PHE A 4 15.09 5.86 -12.32
CA PHE A 4 14.36 4.63 -12.59
C PHE A 4 12.95 5.00 -13.04
N SER A 5 12.59 4.59 -14.25
CA SER A 5 11.22 4.74 -14.75
C SER A 5 10.36 3.66 -14.11
N VAL A 6 9.43 4.04 -13.24
CA VAL A 6 8.54 3.06 -12.59
C VAL A 6 7.62 2.46 -13.67
N PRO A 7 7.42 1.13 -13.67
CA PRO A 7 6.53 0.46 -14.61
C PRO A 7 5.12 1.06 -14.63
N ALA A 8 4.47 1.07 -15.79
CA ALA A 8 3.13 1.63 -15.94
C ALA A 8 2.07 0.86 -15.13
N THR A 9 2.29 -0.43 -14.93
CA THR A 9 1.50 -1.30 -14.07
C THR A 9 2.40 -1.72 -12.92
N LEU A 10 2.04 -1.37 -11.69
CA LEU A 10 2.82 -1.67 -10.50
C LEU A 10 2.09 -2.73 -9.66
N ASP A 11 2.40 -3.98 -9.95
CA ASP A 11 1.81 -5.18 -9.33
C ASP A 11 2.88 -6.24 -9.03
N TYR A 12 2.43 -7.44 -8.63
CA TYR A 12 3.32 -8.57 -8.31
C TYR A 12 4.25 -8.99 -9.44
N GLN A 13 3.92 -8.76 -10.72
CA GLN A 13 4.75 -9.16 -11.86
C GLN A 13 5.93 -8.21 -12.06
N THR A 14 5.78 -6.96 -11.63
CA THR A 14 6.80 -5.90 -11.76
C THR A 14 7.62 -5.69 -10.49
N LEU A 15 7.33 -6.45 -9.44
CA LEU A 15 7.92 -6.28 -8.12
C LEU A 15 9.44 -6.50 -8.15
N ASP A 16 9.90 -7.57 -8.79
CA ASP A 16 11.33 -7.89 -8.87
C ASP A 16 12.11 -6.80 -9.61
N GLU A 17 11.58 -6.27 -10.71
CA GLU A 17 12.21 -5.16 -11.46
C GLU A 17 12.44 -3.93 -10.57
N VAL A 18 11.43 -3.56 -9.77
CA VAL A 18 11.50 -2.39 -8.87
C VAL A 18 12.51 -2.61 -7.74
N LEU A 19 12.58 -3.82 -7.19
CA LEU A 19 13.51 -4.15 -6.11
C LEU A 19 14.94 -4.30 -6.61
N ASP A 20 15.15 -4.92 -7.77
CA ASP A 20 16.46 -5.05 -8.41
C ASP A 20 17.03 -3.68 -8.74
N ALA A 21 16.21 -2.77 -9.29
CA ALA A 21 16.62 -1.40 -9.55
C ALA A 21 17.07 -0.68 -8.28
N ALA A 22 16.38 -0.89 -7.15
CA ALA A 22 16.76 -0.31 -5.86
C ALA A 22 18.04 -0.94 -5.29
N GLY A 23 18.28 -2.22 -5.54
CA GLY A 23 19.45 -2.97 -5.07
C GLY A 23 20.75 -2.60 -5.78
N GLN A 24 20.68 -2.09 -7.00
CA GLN A 24 21.84 -1.75 -7.84
C GLN A 24 22.44 -0.37 -7.56
N VAL A 25 21.86 0.42 -6.64
CA VAL A 25 22.28 1.81 -6.41
C VAL A 25 23.36 1.91 -5.33
N GLY A 26 24.41 2.70 -5.59
CA GLY A 26 25.40 3.09 -4.58
C GLY A 26 24.90 4.22 -3.66
N VAL A 27 25.80 5.05 -3.14
CA VAL A 27 25.46 6.20 -2.25
C VAL A 27 24.84 7.40 -3.01
N GLU A 28 24.40 7.20 -4.25
CA GLU A 28 23.88 8.28 -5.10
C GLU A 28 22.39 8.59 -4.83
N ARG A 29 21.95 9.76 -5.31
CA ARG A 29 20.53 10.11 -5.35
C ARG A 29 19.81 9.28 -6.42
N MET A 30 18.70 8.64 -6.06
CA MET A 30 17.85 7.86 -6.96
C MET A 30 16.48 8.52 -7.09
N LEU A 31 16.02 8.73 -8.32
CA LEU A 31 14.68 9.21 -8.64
C LEU A 31 13.85 8.07 -9.19
N PHE A 32 12.75 7.77 -8.51
CA PHE A 32 11.69 6.89 -8.99
C PHE A 32 10.67 7.77 -9.73
N ASP A 33 10.62 7.64 -11.05
CA ASP A 33 9.70 8.42 -11.89
C ASP A 33 8.40 7.66 -12.12
N ALA A 34 7.36 8.02 -11.36
CA ALA A 34 6.06 7.36 -11.41
C ALA A 34 5.03 8.06 -12.30
N ARG A 35 5.40 9.10 -13.06
CA ARG A 35 4.46 9.88 -13.90
C ARG A 35 3.64 9.01 -14.87
N HIS A 36 4.26 7.92 -15.33
CA HIS A 36 3.66 6.98 -16.28
C HIS A 36 2.91 5.81 -15.63
N VAL A 37 2.86 5.73 -14.30
CA VAL A 37 2.03 4.74 -13.60
C VAL A 37 0.56 4.97 -13.92
N ARG A 38 -0.13 3.90 -14.29
CA ARG A 38 -1.56 3.84 -14.64
C ARG A 38 -2.32 2.86 -13.77
N TRP A 39 -1.64 1.89 -13.18
CA TRP A 39 -2.22 0.91 -12.28
C TRP A 39 -1.26 0.62 -11.13
N VAL A 40 -1.81 0.41 -9.94
CA VAL A 40 -1.05 -0.01 -8.77
C VAL A 40 -1.92 -0.86 -7.84
N ASP A 41 -1.36 -1.97 -7.36
CA ASP A 41 -1.99 -2.83 -6.37
C ASP A 41 -1.26 -2.74 -4.99
N PRO A 42 -1.76 -3.43 -3.94
CA PRO A 42 -1.09 -3.45 -2.64
C PRO A 42 0.37 -3.93 -2.67
N SER A 43 0.67 -4.98 -3.45
CA SER A 43 2.03 -5.52 -3.59
C SER A 43 2.98 -4.50 -4.20
N GLY A 44 2.53 -3.80 -5.23
CA GLY A 44 3.24 -2.72 -5.89
C GLY A 44 3.51 -1.52 -5.00
N MET A 45 2.52 -1.10 -4.18
CA MET A 45 2.73 -0.05 -3.17
C MET A 45 3.81 -0.45 -2.17
N VAL A 46 3.76 -1.69 -1.65
CA VAL A 46 4.75 -2.20 -0.71
C VAL A 46 6.13 -2.29 -1.37
N ALA A 47 6.23 -2.81 -2.59
CA ALA A 47 7.48 -2.88 -3.35
C ALA A 47 8.15 -1.51 -3.48
N LEU A 48 7.37 -0.47 -3.80
CA LEU A 48 7.88 0.89 -3.91
C LEU A 48 8.36 1.45 -2.55
N LEU A 49 7.63 1.19 -1.46
CA LEU A 49 8.07 1.57 -0.11
C LEU A 49 9.37 0.86 0.28
N VAL A 50 9.48 -0.44 -0.03
CA VAL A 50 10.68 -1.26 0.22
C VAL A 50 11.85 -0.73 -0.60
N ALA A 51 11.67 -0.44 -1.89
CA ALA A 51 12.69 0.11 -2.75
C ALA A 51 13.28 1.42 -2.17
N GLY A 52 12.41 2.35 -1.73
CA GLY A 52 12.86 3.57 -1.05
C GLY A 52 13.62 3.29 0.25
N ALA A 53 13.15 2.34 1.05
CA ALA A 53 13.82 1.95 2.29
C ALA A 53 15.22 1.35 2.03
N VAL A 54 15.37 0.52 0.98
CA VAL A 54 16.64 -0.09 0.57
C VAL A 54 17.64 0.98 0.17
N VAL A 55 17.25 1.90 -0.72
CA VAL A 55 18.13 3.00 -1.18
C VAL A 55 18.57 3.86 0.01
N LYS A 56 17.65 4.21 0.91
CA LYS A 56 17.97 4.98 2.13
C LYS A 56 18.92 4.23 3.05
N LYS A 57 18.73 2.92 3.23
CA LYS A 57 19.59 2.07 4.07
C LYS A 57 21.02 1.96 3.52
N GLN A 58 21.19 2.02 2.20
CA GLN A 58 22.49 2.03 1.53
C GLN A 58 23.18 3.41 1.55
N GLY A 59 22.55 4.42 2.18
CA GLY A 59 23.09 5.79 2.28
C GLY A 59 22.71 6.70 1.11
N GLY A 60 21.92 6.21 0.16
CA GLY A 60 21.37 7.00 -0.93
C GLY A 60 20.22 7.92 -0.47
N SER A 61 19.76 8.77 -1.38
CA SER A 61 18.61 9.66 -1.16
C SER A 61 17.53 9.35 -2.19
N PRO A 62 16.48 8.59 -1.80
CA PRO A 62 15.41 8.23 -2.72
C PRO A 62 14.42 9.38 -2.87
N ARG A 63 14.08 9.69 -4.11
CA ARG A 63 13.06 10.67 -4.50
C ARG A 63 11.96 9.97 -5.27
N LEU A 64 10.72 10.37 -5.06
CA LEU A 64 9.58 9.83 -5.80
C LEU A 64 8.87 10.96 -6.53
N GLN A 65 8.96 10.97 -7.86
CA GLN A 65 8.08 11.79 -8.68
C GLN A 65 6.72 11.12 -8.75
N LEU A 66 5.68 11.84 -8.31
CA LEU A 66 4.33 11.28 -8.17
C LEU A 66 3.68 10.95 -9.53
N PRO A 67 2.73 10.00 -9.57
CA PRO A 67 1.94 9.72 -10.76
C PRO A 67 1.13 10.91 -11.27
N ASP A 68 1.00 11.04 -12.59
CA ASP A 68 0.15 12.07 -13.20
C ASP A 68 -1.33 11.63 -13.27
N ASN A 69 -1.59 10.32 -13.19
CA ASN A 69 -2.94 9.78 -13.22
C ASN A 69 -3.68 10.06 -11.89
N SER A 70 -4.79 10.79 -11.97
CA SER A 70 -5.60 11.18 -10.81
C SER A 70 -6.24 10.01 -10.07
N ASP A 71 -6.59 8.94 -10.76
CA ASP A 71 -7.20 7.76 -10.15
C ASP A 71 -6.18 7.00 -9.32
N VAL A 72 -4.96 6.85 -9.85
CA VAL A 72 -3.80 6.28 -9.13
C VAL A 72 -3.48 7.15 -7.91
N LEU A 73 -3.35 8.47 -8.08
CA LEU A 73 -3.13 9.40 -6.96
C LEU A 73 -4.23 9.29 -5.90
N GLY A 74 -5.50 9.24 -6.31
CA GLY A 74 -6.65 9.13 -5.42
C GLY A 74 -6.70 7.80 -4.66
N TYR A 75 -6.29 6.71 -5.31
CA TYR A 75 -6.14 5.41 -4.67
C TYR A 75 -4.99 5.41 -3.66
N LEU A 76 -3.78 5.84 -4.05
CA LEU A 76 -2.63 5.96 -3.14
C LEU A 76 -2.93 6.84 -1.92
N THR A 77 -3.67 7.94 -2.11
CA THR A 77 -4.11 8.82 -1.02
C THR A 77 -5.03 8.08 -0.04
N ARG A 78 -6.02 7.33 -0.55
CA ARG A 78 -6.95 6.55 0.29
C ARG A 78 -6.26 5.40 1.02
N MET A 79 -5.25 4.80 0.40
CA MET A 79 -4.44 3.73 1.01
C MET A 79 -3.42 4.27 2.03
N GLY A 80 -3.30 5.59 2.22
CA GLY A 80 -2.35 6.17 3.15
C GLY A 80 -0.89 6.12 2.69
N PHE A 81 -0.63 5.76 1.43
CA PHE A 81 0.72 5.53 0.91
C PHE A 81 1.66 6.72 1.12
N PHE A 82 1.22 7.95 0.83
CA PHE A 82 2.10 9.13 0.93
C PHE A 82 2.55 9.42 2.37
N ARG A 83 1.76 9.03 3.38
CA ARG A 83 2.14 9.16 4.78
C ARG A 83 3.34 8.26 5.09
N GLU A 84 3.29 7.02 4.62
CA GLU A 84 4.37 6.06 4.83
C GLU A 84 5.59 6.38 3.96
N ALA A 85 5.36 6.74 2.69
CA ALA A 85 6.41 7.10 1.74
C ALA A 85 7.20 8.34 2.18
N ALA A 86 6.58 9.32 2.86
CA ALA A 86 7.29 10.48 3.38
C ALA A 86 8.35 10.13 4.45
N GLY A 87 8.29 8.95 5.06
CA GLY A 87 9.31 8.45 5.98
C GLY A 87 10.61 8.01 5.28
N THR A 88 10.54 7.68 3.99
CA THR A 88 11.67 7.17 3.21
C THR A 88 12.04 8.08 2.04
N PHE A 89 11.05 8.52 1.25
CA PHE A 89 11.20 9.32 0.04
C PHE A 89 11.11 10.83 0.28
N GLU A 90 11.86 11.58 -0.51
CA GLU A 90 11.51 12.97 -0.85
C GLU A 90 10.45 12.95 -1.96
N LEU A 91 9.21 13.35 -1.65
CA LEU A 91 8.10 13.35 -2.59
C LEU A 91 8.13 14.58 -3.50
N LEU A 92 8.13 14.36 -4.82
CA LEU A 92 8.15 15.40 -5.85
C LEU A 92 6.79 15.45 -6.57
N GLY A 93 6.08 16.57 -6.41
CA GLY A 93 4.74 16.77 -6.96
C GLY A 93 3.74 17.21 -5.91
N GLN A 94 2.48 17.43 -6.31
CA GLN A 94 1.42 17.81 -5.39
C GLN A 94 0.80 16.57 -4.76
N VAL A 95 1.11 16.32 -3.49
CA VAL A 95 0.40 15.31 -2.70
C VAL A 95 -1.01 15.83 -2.41
N PRO A 96 -2.08 15.10 -2.79
CA PRO A 96 -3.45 15.51 -2.51
C PRO A 96 -3.66 15.71 -1.00
N LYS A 97 -4.19 16.88 -0.62
CA LYS A 97 -4.54 17.17 0.78
C LYS A 97 -5.82 16.40 1.13
N ARG A 98 -5.66 15.20 1.69
CA ARG A 98 -6.69 14.38 2.37
C ARG A 98 -7.57 13.54 1.43
N ALA A 99 -7.62 12.22 1.67
CA ALA A 99 -8.77 11.42 1.23
C ALA A 99 -9.98 11.83 2.08
N SER A 100 -11.08 12.24 1.44
CA SER A 100 -12.22 12.85 2.14
C SER A 100 -13.07 11.86 2.96
N ARG A 101 -12.71 10.58 3.04
CA ARG A 101 -13.45 9.59 3.83
C ARG A 101 -12.58 8.36 4.13
N LEU A 102 -12.53 7.95 5.40
CA LEU A 102 -12.08 6.60 5.78
C LEU A 102 -12.99 5.60 5.05
N SER A 103 -12.40 4.64 4.35
CA SER A 103 -13.17 3.67 3.58
C SER A 103 -13.54 2.49 4.46
N ASP A 104 -14.83 2.15 4.53
CA ASP A 104 -15.27 0.92 5.24
C ASP A 104 -14.76 -0.37 4.56
N VAL A 105 -14.14 -0.26 3.39
CA VAL A 105 -13.83 -1.40 2.50
C VAL A 105 -12.35 -1.49 2.14
N LEU A 106 -11.57 -0.41 2.30
CA LEU A 106 -10.13 -0.46 2.06
C LEU A 106 -9.41 -0.62 3.39
N LEU A 107 -8.40 -1.49 3.42
CA LEU A 107 -7.44 -1.54 4.50
C LEU A 107 -6.24 -0.66 4.13
N GLU A 108 -6.03 0.42 4.87
CA GLU A 108 -4.92 1.32 4.63
C GLU A 108 -3.56 0.67 4.95
N ILE A 109 -2.50 1.15 4.30
CA ILE A 109 -1.13 0.73 4.61
C ILE A 109 -0.84 1.06 6.07
N THR A 110 -0.43 0.04 6.81
CA THR A 110 -0.19 0.11 8.25
C THR A 110 1.20 -0.44 8.55
N ALA A 111 2.04 0.37 9.20
CA ALA A 111 3.35 -0.08 9.66
C ALA A 111 3.19 -1.02 10.87
N ILE A 112 3.77 -2.22 10.80
CA ILE A 112 3.80 -3.17 11.91
C ILE A 112 5.13 -3.07 12.64
N ARG A 113 5.12 -2.63 13.89
CA ARG A 113 6.30 -2.47 14.76
C ARG A 113 6.26 -3.41 15.96
N ALA A 114 5.06 -3.80 16.40
CA ALA A 114 4.83 -4.75 17.46
C ALA A 114 3.60 -5.62 17.18
N ASN A 115 3.47 -6.74 17.89
CA ASN A 115 2.31 -7.63 17.78
C ASN A 115 0.98 -6.89 18.06
N ALA A 116 1.00 -5.86 18.91
CA ALA A 116 -0.17 -5.04 19.19
C ALA A 116 -0.74 -4.34 17.93
N ASP A 117 0.11 -3.96 16.98
CA ASP A 117 -0.32 -3.33 15.72
C ASP A 117 -1.14 -4.30 14.87
N VAL A 118 -0.74 -5.58 14.85
CA VAL A 118 -1.48 -6.65 14.15
C VAL A 118 -2.86 -6.84 14.76
N HIS A 119 -2.96 -6.90 16.10
CA HIS A 119 -4.24 -7.01 16.78
C HIS A 119 -5.14 -5.80 16.49
N ALA A 120 -4.60 -4.58 16.51
CA ALA A 120 -5.35 -3.37 16.17
C ALA A 120 -5.90 -3.40 14.74
N VAL A 121 -5.11 -3.89 13.77
CA VAL A 121 -5.57 -4.05 12.37
C VAL A 121 -6.68 -5.09 12.28
N ILE A 122 -6.53 -6.24 12.94
CA ILE A 122 -7.55 -7.30 12.95
C ILE A 122 -8.87 -6.77 13.55
N ASP A 123 -8.80 -6.09 14.69
CA ASP A 123 -9.97 -5.51 15.35
C ASP A 123 -10.68 -4.49 14.48
N ASP A 124 -9.93 -3.63 13.77
CA ASP A 124 -10.49 -2.65 12.84
C ASP A 124 -11.15 -3.32 11.62
N VAL A 125 -10.51 -4.33 11.02
CA VAL A 125 -11.08 -5.11 9.92
C VAL A 125 -12.38 -5.79 10.35
N GLN A 126 -12.41 -6.43 11.52
CA GLN A 126 -13.63 -7.05 12.05
C GLN A 126 -14.74 -6.03 12.31
N SER A 127 -14.39 -4.87 12.88
CA SER A 127 -15.32 -3.77 13.12
C SER A 127 -15.93 -3.23 11.82
N ARG A 128 -15.11 -2.99 10.80
CA ARG A 128 -15.55 -2.53 9.47
C ARG A 128 -16.43 -3.57 8.77
N ALA A 129 -16.03 -4.85 8.79
CA ALA A 129 -16.85 -5.95 8.26
C ALA A 129 -18.22 -6.03 8.94
N GLY A 130 -18.26 -5.89 10.27
CA GLY A 130 -19.49 -5.83 11.04
C GLY A 130 -20.42 -4.68 10.62
N LYS A 131 -19.86 -3.48 10.40
CA LYS A 131 -20.62 -2.32 9.87
C LYS A 131 -21.17 -2.59 8.48
N VAL A 132 -20.40 -3.21 7.59
CA VAL A 132 -20.87 -3.55 6.24
C VAL A 132 -22.03 -4.55 6.30
N LEU A 133 -21.87 -5.65 7.06
CA LEU A 133 -22.89 -6.69 7.20
C LEU A 133 -24.20 -6.12 7.79
N THR A 134 -24.10 -5.32 8.84
CA THR A 134 -25.27 -4.79 9.55
C THR A 134 -25.93 -3.62 8.83
N SER A 135 -25.13 -2.64 8.39
CA SER A 135 -25.64 -1.35 7.90
C SER A 135 -25.88 -1.32 6.40
N ARG A 136 -25.22 -2.18 5.62
CA ARG A 136 -25.39 -2.22 4.15
C ARG A 136 -26.13 -3.47 3.68
N LEU A 137 -25.92 -4.61 4.33
CA LEU A 137 -26.48 -5.89 3.91
C LEU A 137 -27.66 -6.37 4.77
N GLY A 138 -27.95 -5.69 5.88
CA GLY A 138 -29.11 -5.97 6.74
C GLY A 138 -29.01 -7.24 7.58
N TYR A 139 -27.81 -7.81 7.75
CA TYR A 139 -27.62 -8.96 8.63
C TYR A 139 -27.64 -8.55 10.11
N PRO A 140 -28.14 -9.42 11.01
CA PRO A 140 -28.07 -9.15 12.44
C PRO A 140 -26.61 -9.16 12.92
N ALA A 141 -26.31 -8.37 13.95
CA ALA A 141 -24.95 -8.26 14.50
C ALA A 141 -24.37 -9.61 14.97
N THR A 142 -25.25 -10.54 15.37
CA THR A 142 -24.88 -11.92 15.75
C THR A 142 -24.27 -12.73 14.60
N SER A 143 -24.50 -12.33 13.34
CA SER A 143 -23.95 -13.01 12.15
C SER A 143 -22.52 -12.58 11.81
N VAL A 144 -22.00 -11.50 12.41
CA VAL A 144 -20.67 -10.94 12.07
C VAL A 144 -19.54 -11.91 12.41
N VAL A 145 -19.52 -12.46 13.62
CA VAL A 145 -18.46 -13.36 14.08
C VAL A 145 -18.42 -14.67 13.27
N PRO A 146 -19.54 -15.39 13.05
CA PRO A 146 -19.56 -16.56 12.18
C PRO A 146 -19.09 -16.27 10.74
N PHE A 147 -19.50 -15.12 10.19
CA PHE A 147 -19.09 -14.71 8.84
C PHE A 147 -17.58 -14.49 8.73
N SER A 148 -16.97 -13.79 9.69
CA SER A 148 -15.51 -13.59 9.73
C SER A 148 -14.75 -14.92 9.81
N VAL A 149 -15.23 -15.87 10.61
CA VAL A 149 -14.61 -17.21 10.73
C VAL A 149 -14.67 -17.99 9.41
N ILE A 150 -15.77 -17.88 8.66
CA ILE A 150 -15.91 -18.52 7.35
C ILE A 150 -14.92 -17.92 6.35
N LEU A 151 -14.82 -16.59 6.27
CA LEU A 151 -13.87 -15.93 5.37
C LEU A 151 -12.42 -16.30 5.68
N SER A 152 -12.01 -16.33 6.95
CA SER A 152 -10.65 -16.73 7.32
C SER A 152 -10.31 -18.16 6.93
N ARG A 153 -11.29 -19.08 6.94
CA ARG A 153 -11.09 -20.44 6.45
C ARG A 153 -10.93 -20.49 4.93
N LEU A 154 -11.74 -19.73 4.20
CA LEU A 154 -11.67 -19.70 2.73
C LEU A 154 -10.33 -19.16 2.24
N SER A 155 -9.78 -18.12 2.86
CA SER A 155 -8.45 -17.60 2.52
C SER A 155 -7.31 -18.60 2.77
N GLN A 156 -7.42 -19.46 3.78
CA GLN A 156 -6.44 -20.53 4.01
C GLN A 156 -6.48 -21.62 2.93
N PHE A 157 -7.67 -21.88 2.35
CA PHE A 157 -7.81 -22.89 1.29
C PHE A 157 -7.23 -22.44 -0.05
N GLU A 158 -7.25 -21.14 -0.37
CA GLU A 158 -6.63 -20.63 -1.60
C GLU A 158 -5.09 -20.64 -1.56
N GLU A 159 -4.46 -20.65 -0.37
CA GLU A 159 -2.99 -20.77 -0.25
C GLU A 159 -2.48 -22.22 -0.35
N THR A 160 -3.37 -23.22 -0.31
CA THR A 160 -3.01 -24.66 -0.31
C THR A 160 -3.44 -25.43 -1.57
N GLY A 161 -4.07 -24.78 -2.55
CA GLY A 161 -4.49 -25.38 -3.82
C GLY A 161 -3.73 -24.80 -5.00
#